data_AF-A0A0F5FF00-F1
#
_entry.id   AF-A0A0F5FF00-F1
#
_cell.length_a   1.000
_cell.length_b   1.000
_cell.length_c   1.000
_cell.angle_alpha   90.00
_cell.angle_beta   90.00
_cell.angle_gamma   90.00
#
_symmetry.space_group_name_H-M   'P 1'
#
loop_
_entity.id
_entity.type
_entity.pdbx_description
1 polymer ?
#
loop_
_entity_poly.entity_id
_entity_poly.type
_entity_poly.pdbx_seq_one_letter_code
_entity_poly.pdbx_strand_id
1 'polypeptide(L)'
;MRPLLVGFGRAFGGALVFSLPMLMTMEMWQLGFTVERWRLLILMLVSVPLLVFLSRYCGFEKTRHWAEDVRDAFIALGIGLLSSSVVLTLLAILEPGMPPSEIVGKIAMQTVPAALGALLGRSQLGRDGHVGEQEETYGGELLVMAVGALFLGLNVAPTEEMLLISLKMTALHCLLLVPISMLIMHAFVYAAAFKGGTEIGPETPWWSAFLRFTVVGYLVALAVSAYVLWTFGRFDGLEVAKALRIVVVLAFPAAVGAAAARLIL
;
A
#
# COMPACT_ATOMS: atom_id res chain seq x y z
N MET A 1 10.84 25.43 15.62
CA MET A 1 11.08 24.06 16.14
C MET A 1 9.78 23.30 16.43
N ARG A 2 8.80 23.86 17.14
CA ARG A 2 7.50 23.20 17.43
C ARG A 2 6.73 22.63 16.21
N PRO A 3 6.53 23.35 15.09
CA PRO A 3 5.77 22.81 13.96
C PRO A 3 6.49 21.64 13.27
N LEU A 4 7.83 21.68 13.25
CA LEU A 4 8.66 20.63 12.67
C LEU A 4 8.59 19.34 13.50
N LEU A 5 8.66 19.44 14.83
CA LEU A 5 8.49 18.30 15.75
C LEU A 5 7.09 17.65 15.62
N VAL A 6 6.04 18.47 15.47
CA VAL A 6 4.68 17.96 15.25
C VAL A 6 4.58 17.22 13.92
N GLY A 7 5.19 17.75 12.86
CA GLY A 7 5.25 17.08 11.55
C GLY A 7 5.94 15.72 11.60
N PHE A 8 7.09 15.63 12.27
CA PHE A 8 7.79 14.35 12.48
C PHE A 8 7.00 13.39 13.35
N GLY A 9 6.33 13.87 14.41
CA GLY A 9 5.47 13.03 15.26
C GLY A 9 4.30 12.42 14.49
N ARG A 10 3.64 13.20 13.61
CA ARG A 10 2.56 12.73 12.74
C ARG A 10 3.06 11.68 11.73
N ALA A 11 4.22 11.93 11.12
CA ALA A 11 4.84 10.98 10.20
C ALA A 11 5.25 9.68 10.90
N PHE A 12 5.87 9.76 12.08
CA PHE A 12 6.23 8.57 12.86
C PHE A 12 4.99 7.80 13.32
N GLY A 13 3.95 8.49 13.80
CA GLY A 13 2.67 7.88 14.15
C GLY A 13 2.01 7.19 12.96
N GLY A 14 2.03 7.82 11.79
CA GLY A 14 1.58 7.22 10.53
C GLY A 14 2.40 5.97 10.16
N ALA A 15 3.72 6.04 10.26
CA ALA A 15 4.59 4.90 10.01
C ALA A 15 4.20 3.71 10.89
N LEU A 16 3.99 3.94 12.19
CA LEU A 16 3.57 2.90 13.12
C LEU A 16 2.18 2.35 12.81
N VAL A 17 1.15 3.19 12.69
CA VAL A 17 -0.23 2.73 12.44
C VAL A 17 -0.31 1.84 11.20
N PHE A 18 0.47 2.17 10.16
CA PHE A 18 0.42 1.48 8.88
C PHE A 18 1.34 0.25 8.81
N SER A 19 2.43 0.22 9.59
CA SER A 19 3.41 -0.88 9.54
C SER A 19 3.35 -1.84 10.72
N LEU A 20 2.75 -1.45 11.85
CA LEU A 20 2.71 -2.27 13.07
C LEU A 20 2.23 -3.70 12.84
N PRO A 21 1.14 -3.98 12.09
CA PRO A 21 0.72 -5.36 11.87
C PRO A 21 1.82 -6.19 11.18
N MET A 22 2.52 -5.61 10.20
CA MET A 22 3.66 -6.26 9.53
C MET A 22 4.91 -6.35 10.40
N LEU A 23 5.17 -5.34 11.24
CA LEU A 23 6.29 -5.36 12.20
C LEU A 23 6.14 -6.49 13.22
N MET A 24 4.90 -6.96 13.44
CA MET A 24 4.56 -7.95 14.45
C MET A 24 4.36 -9.38 13.92
N THR A 25 4.44 -9.60 12.60
CA THR A 25 4.24 -10.94 12.02
C THR A 25 5.55 -11.71 11.87
N MET A 26 5.54 -12.95 12.35
CA MET A 26 6.68 -13.85 12.28
C MET A 26 7.14 -14.08 10.82
N GLU A 27 6.18 -14.14 9.91
CA GLU A 27 6.43 -14.38 8.48
C GLU A 27 7.23 -13.23 7.86
N MET A 28 6.98 -11.99 8.28
CA MET A 28 7.79 -10.84 7.85
C MET A 28 9.18 -10.84 8.45
N TRP A 29 9.42 -11.46 9.59
CA TRP A 29 10.78 -11.56 10.14
C TRP A 29 11.57 -12.64 9.40
N GLN A 30 10.93 -13.76 9.09
CA GLN A 30 11.54 -14.86 8.34
C GLN A 30 11.84 -14.48 6.89
N LEU A 31 10.92 -13.78 6.22
CA LEU A 31 11.14 -13.27 4.86
C LEU A 31 12.36 -12.34 4.79
N GLY A 32 12.73 -11.70 5.90
CA GLY A 32 13.92 -10.84 5.97
C GLY A 32 15.21 -11.60 5.77
N PHE A 33 15.18 -12.92 6.01
CA PHE A 33 16.27 -13.84 5.77
C PHE A 33 16.13 -14.59 4.43
N THR A 34 14.91 -15.00 4.05
CA THR A 34 14.70 -15.94 2.94
C THR A 34 14.43 -15.28 1.59
N VAL A 35 13.95 -14.04 1.55
CA VAL A 35 13.64 -13.37 0.28
C VAL A 35 14.92 -13.06 -0.50
N GLU A 36 14.87 -13.31 -1.80
CA GLU A 36 15.98 -13.00 -2.69
C GLU A 36 16.28 -11.50 -2.68
N ARG A 37 17.55 -11.13 -2.42
CA ARG A 37 17.97 -9.73 -2.23
C ARG A 37 17.63 -8.81 -3.40
N TRP A 38 17.57 -9.34 -4.61
CA TRP A 38 17.22 -8.56 -5.79
C TRP A 38 15.73 -8.20 -5.83
N ARG A 39 14.83 -9.03 -5.29
CA ARG A 39 13.40 -8.69 -5.15
C ARG A 39 13.20 -7.58 -4.13
N LEU A 40 13.94 -7.64 -3.01
CA LEU A 40 13.96 -6.54 -2.04
C LEU A 40 14.52 -5.24 -2.63
N LEU A 41 15.58 -5.34 -3.44
CA LEU A 41 16.12 -4.19 -4.15
C LEU A 41 15.08 -3.59 -5.10
N ILE A 42 14.35 -4.41 -5.86
CA ILE A 42 13.26 -3.94 -6.73
C ILE A 42 12.15 -3.29 -5.90
N LEU A 43 11.74 -3.89 -4.79
CA LEU A 43 10.74 -3.31 -3.89
C LEU A 43 11.15 -1.90 -3.44
N MET A 44 12.40 -1.75 -2.99
CA MET A 44 12.97 -0.46 -2.60
C MET A 44 13.01 0.53 -3.77
N LEU A 45 13.52 0.10 -4.94
CA LEU A 45 13.63 0.95 -6.12
C LEU A 45 12.26 1.41 -6.66
N VAL A 46 11.23 0.56 -6.60
CA VAL A 46 9.85 0.88 -7.00
C VAL A 46 9.16 1.74 -5.94
N SER A 47 9.50 1.58 -4.66
CA SER A 47 8.93 2.42 -3.60
C SER A 47 9.33 3.89 -3.72
N VAL A 48 10.54 4.20 -4.20
CA VAL A 48 10.99 5.59 -4.38
C VAL A 48 10.06 6.39 -5.30
N PRO A 49 9.85 6.02 -6.59
CA PRO A 49 8.95 6.76 -7.45
C PRO A 49 7.52 6.75 -6.91
N LEU A 50 7.05 5.63 -6.34
CA LEU A 50 5.73 5.56 -5.70
C LEU A 50 5.56 6.62 -4.60
N LEU A 51 6.53 6.75 -3.70
CA LEU A 51 6.53 7.71 -2.60
C LEU A 51 6.65 9.15 -3.11
N VAL A 52 7.44 9.39 -4.17
CA VAL A 52 7.55 10.71 -4.80
C VAL A 52 6.22 11.13 -5.43
N PHE A 53 5.59 10.25 -6.20
CA PHE A 53 4.27 10.52 -6.75
C PHE A 53 3.23 10.69 -5.65
N LEU A 54 3.26 9.87 -4.60
CA LEU A 54 2.35 10.01 -3.47
C LEU A 54 2.53 11.36 -2.75
N SER A 55 3.78 11.83 -2.58
CA SER A 55 4.06 13.18 -2.05
C SER A 55 3.44 14.27 -2.92
N ARG A 56 3.47 14.10 -4.24
CA ARG A 56 2.89 15.06 -5.18
C ARG A 56 1.37 15.16 -5.07
N TYR A 57 0.70 14.01 -5.04
CA TYR A 57 -0.76 13.93 -5.02
C TYR A 57 -1.36 14.13 -3.62
N CYS A 58 -0.63 13.80 -2.54
CA CYS A 58 -1.07 14.09 -1.16
C CYS A 58 -0.51 15.40 -0.59
N GLY A 59 0.32 16.13 -1.35
CA GLY A 59 0.95 17.38 -0.94
C GLY A 59 0.04 18.59 -1.19
N PHE A 60 -0.27 19.33 -0.14
CA PHE A 60 -1.31 20.39 -0.12
C PHE A 60 -0.99 21.70 -0.87
N GLU A 61 0.13 21.83 -1.57
CA GLU A 61 0.55 23.10 -2.17
C GLU A 61 0.74 23.04 -3.70
N LYS A 62 0.10 23.99 -4.42
CA LYS A 62 0.10 24.10 -5.89
C LYS A 62 1.47 24.37 -6.52
N THR A 63 2.48 24.74 -5.73
CA THR A 63 3.79 25.23 -6.20
C THR A 63 4.98 24.40 -5.70
N ARG A 64 4.83 23.08 -5.56
CA ARG A 64 5.97 22.22 -5.23
C ARG A 64 6.86 21.96 -6.43
N HIS A 65 8.18 21.98 -6.23
CA HIS A 65 9.15 21.49 -7.20
C HIS A 65 9.37 19.98 -6.99
N TRP A 66 9.67 19.23 -8.06
CA TRP A 66 9.99 17.79 -7.98
C TRP A 66 11.07 17.46 -6.95
N ALA A 67 12.02 18.37 -6.71
CA ALA A 67 13.05 18.20 -5.68
C ALA A 67 12.48 18.09 -4.25
N GLU A 68 11.37 18.76 -3.96
CA GLU A 68 10.72 18.70 -2.65
C GLU A 68 9.99 17.38 -2.44
N ASP A 69 9.31 16.88 -3.48
CA ASP A 69 8.63 15.59 -3.45
C ASP A 69 9.64 14.43 -3.30
N VAL A 70 10.79 14.54 -3.97
CA VAL A 70 11.92 13.62 -3.78
C VAL A 70 12.44 13.69 -2.34
N ARG A 71 12.67 14.89 -1.81
CA ARG A 71 13.11 15.06 -0.41
C ARG A 71 12.11 14.44 0.57
N ASP A 72 10.81 14.66 0.36
CA ASP A 72 9.76 14.13 1.22
C ASP A 72 9.69 12.60 1.18
N ALA A 73 9.86 11.99 0.01
CA ALA A 73 9.97 10.54 -0.13
C ALA A 73 11.18 9.98 0.63
N PHE A 74 12.35 10.61 0.53
CA PHE A 74 13.54 10.18 1.28
C PHE A 74 13.39 10.39 2.80
N ILE A 75 12.74 11.47 3.24
CA ILE A 75 12.42 11.68 4.66
C ILE A 75 11.50 10.56 5.14
N ALA A 76 10.47 10.20 4.37
CA ALA A 76 9.58 9.11 4.71
C ALA A 76 10.28 7.75 4.78
N LEU A 77 11.19 7.46 3.84
CA LEU A 77 12.06 6.28 3.90
C LEU A 77 12.95 6.27 5.14
N GLY A 78 13.54 7.43 5.50
CA GLY A 78 14.33 7.57 6.72
C GLY A 78 13.51 7.33 7.98
N ILE A 79 12.28 7.85 8.05
CA ILE A 79 11.34 7.61 9.14
C ILE A 79 10.95 6.13 9.18
N GLY A 80 10.66 5.52 8.04
CA GLY A 80 10.34 4.10 7.92
C GLY A 80 11.47 3.24 8.49
N LEU A 81 12.70 3.45 8.00
CA LEU A 81 13.90 2.76 8.47
C LEU A 81 14.11 2.93 9.98
N LEU A 82 13.98 4.15 10.48
CA LEU A 82 14.12 4.44 11.91
C LEU A 82 13.04 3.73 12.73
N SER A 83 11.77 3.84 12.32
CA SER A 83 10.65 3.22 13.03
C SER A 83 10.75 1.70 13.03
N SER A 84 11.08 1.07 11.90
CA SER A 84 11.29 -0.37 11.82
C SER A 84 12.45 -0.82 12.71
N SER A 85 13.58 -0.12 12.66
CA SER A 85 14.75 -0.44 13.50
C SER A 85 14.42 -0.35 14.98
N VAL A 86 13.75 0.73 15.41
CA VAL A 86 13.35 0.94 16.80
C VAL A 86 12.36 -0.13 17.26
N VAL A 87 11.28 -0.36 16.51
CA VAL A 87 10.23 -1.30 16.91
C VAL A 87 10.77 -2.73 16.93
N LEU A 88 11.51 -3.17 15.92
CA LEU A 88 12.07 -4.52 15.92
C LEU A 88 13.08 -4.75 17.05
N THR A 89 13.84 -3.72 17.43
CA THR A 89 14.74 -3.79 18.59
C THR A 89 13.94 -3.89 19.89
N LEU A 90 12.89 -3.06 20.05
CA LEU A 90 12.03 -3.07 21.24
C LEU A 90 11.28 -4.39 21.43
N LEU A 91 10.88 -5.03 20.32
CA LEU A 91 10.22 -6.33 20.32
C LEU A 91 11.20 -7.51 20.45
N ALA A 92 12.50 -7.23 20.63
CA ALA A 92 13.57 -8.23 20.70
C ALA A 92 13.66 -9.15 19.46
N ILE A 93 13.26 -8.65 18.29
CA ILE A 93 13.35 -9.36 17.00
C ILE A 93 14.75 -9.16 16.37
N LEU A 94 15.40 -8.04 16.67
CA LEU A 94 16.82 -7.80 16.34
C LEU A 94 17.69 -8.19 17.54
N GLU A 95 18.28 -9.37 17.48
CA GLU A 95 19.10 -9.92 18.56
C GLU A 95 20.60 -9.59 18.38
N PRO A 96 21.35 -9.32 19.47
CA PRO A 96 22.80 -9.21 19.42
C PRO A 96 23.44 -10.52 18.94
N GLY A 97 24.24 -10.46 17.86
CA GLY A 97 24.90 -11.63 17.26
C GLY A 97 24.27 -12.12 15.95
N MET A 98 23.13 -11.54 15.54
CA MET A 98 22.51 -11.80 14.24
C MET A 98 23.41 -11.34 13.08
N PRO A 99 23.51 -12.11 11.98
CA PRO A 99 24.31 -11.70 10.83
C PRO A 99 23.79 -10.38 10.24
N PRO A 100 24.67 -9.44 9.84
CA PRO A 100 24.25 -8.12 9.34
C PRO A 100 23.27 -8.17 8.17
N SER A 101 23.37 -9.20 7.31
CA SER A 101 22.45 -9.38 6.19
C SER A 101 21.01 -9.64 6.63
N GLU A 102 20.80 -10.34 7.74
CA GLU A 102 19.46 -10.64 8.26
C GLU A 102 18.85 -9.39 8.91
N ILE A 103 19.64 -8.63 9.67
CA ILE A 103 19.22 -7.35 10.25
C ILE A 103 18.78 -6.39 9.14
N VAL A 104 19.60 -6.24 8.09
CA VAL A 104 19.30 -5.37 6.95
C VAL A 104 18.04 -5.84 6.22
N GLY A 105 17.88 -7.14 5.98
CA GLY A 105 16.70 -7.69 5.30
C GLY A 105 15.40 -7.44 6.07
N LYS A 106 15.40 -7.69 7.38
CA LYS A 106 14.23 -7.42 8.26
C LYS A 106 13.84 -5.94 8.24
N ILE A 107 14.81 -5.04 8.40
CA ILE A 107 14.56 -3.60 8.40
C ILE A 107 14.10 -3.11 7.01
N ALA A 108 14.75 -3.56 5.93
CA ALA A 108 14.47 -3.10 4.57
C ALA A 108 13.03 -3.42 4.13
N MET A 109 12.54 -4.62 4.43
CA MET A 109 11.17 -5.02 4.08
C MET A 109 10.11 -4.18 4.76
N GLN A 110 10.37 -3.73 5.98
CA GLN A 110 9.42 -2.98 6.79
C GLN A 110 9.52 -1.48 6.53
N THR A 111 10.64 -1.02 5.99
CA THR A 111 10.88 0.38 5.63
C THR A 111 9.85 0.87 4.62
N VAL A 112 9.50 0.08 3.62
CA VAL A 112 8.55 0.48 2.56
C VAL A 112 7.14 0.75 3.09
N PRO A 113 6.47 -0.19 3.79
CA PRO A 113 5.15 0.09 4.35
C PRO A 113 5.19 1.18 5.43
N ALA A 114 6.26 1.25 6.24
CA ALA A 114 6.42 2.31 7.22
C ALA A 114 6.58 3.69 6.57
N ALA A 115 7.30 3.79 5.45
CA ALA A 115 7.45 5.02 4.69
C ALA A 115 6.15 5.47 4.02
N LEU A 116 5.37 4.53 3.48
CA LEU A 116 4.01 4.80 2.98
C LEU A 116 3.14 5.38 4.10
N GLY A 117 3.15 4.73 5.27
CA GLY A 117 2.49 5.22 6.48
C GLY A 117 2.96 6.60 6.91
N ALA A 118 4.25 6.89 6.80
CA ALA A 118 4.81 8.18 7.19
C ALA A 118 4.31 9.33 6.32
N LEU A 119 4.26 9.14 4.99
CA LEU A 119 3.70 10.14 4.09
C LEU A 119 2.21 10.35 4.32
N LEU A 120 1.44 9.25 4.44
CA LEU A 120 -0.01 9.30 4.65
C LEU A 120 -0.39 9.88 6.02
N GLY A 121 0.33 9.52 7.09
CA GLY A 121 0.09 10.07 8.42
C GLY A 121 0.41 11.56 8.49
N ARG A 122 1.48 12.00 7.81
CA ARG A 122 1.81 13.42 7.70
C ARG A 122 0.73 14.19 6.94
N SER A 123 0.20 13.64 5.84
CA SER A 123 -0.85 14.32 5.09
C SER A 123 -2.19 14.34 5.83
N GLN A 124 -2.60 13.23 6.44
CA GLN A 124 -3.91 13.11 7.09
C GLN A 124 -3.99 13.78 8.46
N LEU A 125 -2.98 13.59 9.32
CA LEU A 125 -2.96 14.23 10.64
C LEU A 125 -2.55 15.71 10.56
N GLY A 126 -1.98 16.12 9.41
CA GLY A 126 -1.50 17.46 9.11
C GLY A 126 -2.55 18.42 8.55
N ARG A 127 -3.78 17.98 8.31
CA ARG A 127 -4.86 18.81 7.74
C ARG A 127 -5.25 19.96 8.67
N ASP A 128 -4.63 21.12 8.46
CA ASP A 128 -5.20 22.41 8.83
C ASP A 128 -6.08 22.89 7.65
N GLY A 129 -7.35 22.49 7.64
CA GLY A 129 -8.49 23.24 7.06
C GLY A 129 -8.56 23.57 5.57
N HIS A 130 -7.54 23.36 4.74
CA HIS A 130 -7.60 23.69 3.31
C HIS A 130 -7.39 22.46 2.44
N VAL A 131 -8.52 21.85 2.05
CA VAL A 131 -8.59 20.96 0.90
C VAL A 131 -8.34 21.84 -0.33
N GLY A 132 -7.09 21.96 -0.74
CA GLY A 132 -6.80 22.51 -2.05
C GLY A 132 -7.41 21.57 -3.07
N GLU A 133 -8.45 22.00 -3.77
CA GLU A 133 -8.93 21.38 -5.00
C GLU A 133 -7.74 21.27 -5.96
N GLN A 134 -7.04 20.14 -5.90
CA GLN A 134 -6.14 19.73 -6.96
C GLN A 134 -7.02 19.23 -8.10
N GLU A 135 -6.63 19.54 -9.34
CA GLU A 135 -7.24 18.91 -10.51
C GLU A 135 -7.00 17.40 -10.41
N GLU A 136 -8.02 16.67 -9.98
CA GLU A 136 -7.95 15.23 -9.88
C GLU A 136 -7.84 14.66 -11.30
N THR A 137 -6.61 14.30 -11.67
CA THR A 137 -6.36 13.63 -12.94
C THR A 137 -6.70 12.15 -12.77
N TYR A 138 -7.32 11.54 -13.78
CA TYR A 138 -7.64 10.10 -13.78
C TYR A 138 -6.43 9.22 -13.38
N GLY A 139 -5.22 9.56 -13.86
CA GLY A 139 -3.99 8.84 -13.48
C GLY A 139 -3.60 9.00 -12.01
N GLY A 140 -3.89 10.15 -11.39
CA GLY A 140 -3.69 10.38 -9.96
C GLY A 140 -4.61 9.52 -9.12
N GLU A 141 -5.86 9.36 -9.52
CA GLU A 141 -6.80 8.48 -8.83
C GLU A 141 -6.40 7.01 -8.93
N LEU A 142 -5.97 6.55 -10.11
CA LEU A 142 -5.46 5.19 -10.26
C LEU A 142 -4.23 4.94 -9.38
N LEU A 143 -3.37 5.96 -9.20
CA LEU A 143 -2.24 5.87 -8.28
C LEU A 143 -2.71 5.78 -6.81
N VAL A 144 -3.68 6.59 -6.40
CA VAL A 144 -4.28 6.52 -5.05
C VAL A 144 -4.89 5.14 -4.81
N MET A 145 -5.58 4.58 -5.81
CA MET A 145 -6.10 3.21 -5.78
C MET A 145 -4.97 2.18 -5.64
N ALA A 146 -3.87 2.34 -6.39
CA ALA A 146 -2.71 1.45 -6.29
C ALA A 146 -2.07 1.49 -4.89
N VAL A 147 -1.96 2.69 -4.29
CA VAL A 147 -1.43 2.88 -2.93
C VAL A 147 -2.35 2.25 -1.90
N GLY A 148 -3.66 2.42 -2.03
CA GLY A 148 -4.66 1.76 -1.19
C GLY A 148 -4.61 0.23 -1.29
N ALA A 149 -4.52 -0.30 -2.52
CA ALA A 149 -4.34 -1.72 -2.77
C ALA A 149 -3.05 -2.25 -2.15
N LEU A 150 -1.95 -1.51 -2.31
CA LEU A 150 -0.65 -1.89 -1.77
C LEU A 150 -0.67 -1.87 -0.25
N PHE A 151 -1.34 -0.90 0.37
CA PHE A 151 -1.46 -0.81 1.82
C PHE A 151 -2.14 -2.04 2.43
N LEU A 152 -3.33 -2.40 1.95
CA LEU A 152 -4.02 -3.60 2.44
C LEU A 152 -3.28 -4.87 2.00
N GLY A 153 -2.74 -4.88 0.79
CA GLY A 153 -2.01 -6.02 0.22
C GLY A 153 -0.76 -6.36 1.04
N LEU A 154 0.07 -5.38 1.39
CA LEU A 154 1.32 -5.61 2.13
C LEU A 154 1.09 -6.19 3.53
N ASN A 155 -0.05 -5.91 4.17
CA ASN A 155 -0.36 -6.46 5.49
C ASN A 155 -0.69 -7.96 5.48
N VAL A 156 -1.04 -8.52 4.31
CA VAL A 156 -1.58 -9.88 4.21
C VAL A 156 -0.80 -10.75 3.21
N ALA A 157 -0.28 -10.17 2.13
CA ALA A 157 0.51 -10.89 1.12
C ALA A 157 1.73 -11.65 1.65
N PRO A 158 2.50 -11.13 2.63
CA PRO A 158 3.66 -11.82 3.14
C PRO A 158 3.31 -12.99 4.05
N THR A 159 2.03 -13.23 4.35
CA THR A 159 1.62 -14.30 5.28
C THR A 159 1.24 -15.58 4.52
N GLU A 160 1.17 -16.71 5.22
CA GLU A 160 0.85 -18.00 4.58
C GLU A 160 -0.65 -18.17 4.30
N GLU A 161 -1.50 -17.35 4.91
CA GLU A 161 -2.94 -17.41 4.80
C GLU A 161 -3.44 -17.30 3.36
N MET A 162 -2.74 -16.56 2.49
CA MET A 162 -3.12 -16.46 1.06
C MET A 162 -3.10 -17.83 0.39
N LEU A 163 -2.07 -18.62 0.67
CA LEU A 163 -1.96 -19.99 0.17
C LEU A 163 -3.00 -20.89 0.85
N LEU A 164 -3.11 -20.85 2.18
CA LEU A 164 -4.04 -21.71 2.92
C LEU A 164 -5.51 -21.47 2.54
N ILE A 165 -5.91 -20.22 2.35
CA ILE A 165 -7.26 -19.85 1.87
C ILE A 165 -7.46 -20.38 0.46
N SER A 166 -6.49 -20.22 -0.44
CA SER A 166 -6.61 -20.71 -1.82
C SER A 166 -6.79 -22.24 -1.90
N LEU A 167 -6.21 -22.98 -0.95
CA LEU A 167 -6.36 -24.43 -0.85
C LEU A 167 -7.72 -24.85 -0.27
N LYS A 168 -8.32 -24.02 0.60
CA LYS A 168 -9.67 -24.23 1.14
C LYS A 168 -10.77 -23.87 0.14
N MET A 169 -10.48 -22.99 -0.82
CA MET A 169 -11.46 -22.51 -1.80
C MET A 169 -11.68 -23.51 -2.94
N THR A 170 -12.96 -23.72 -3.28
CA THR A 170 -13.32 -24.37 -4.55
C THR A 170 -13.23 -23.39 -5.72
N ALA A 171 -13.29 -23.88 -6.96
CA ALA A 171 -13.31 -23.04 -8.15
C ALA A 171 -14.47 -22.02 -8.13
N LEU A 172 -15.63 -22.42 -7.58
CA LEU A 172 -16.79 -21.54 -7.44
C LEU A 172 -16.52 -20.38 -6.47
N HIS A 173 -15.88 -20.63 -5.33
CA HIS A 173 -15.52 -19.56 -4.39
C HIS A 173 -14.59 -18.53 -5.04
N CYS A 174 -13.60 -19.00 -5.83
CA CYS A 174 -12.68 -18.12 -6.55
C CYS A 174 -13.43 -17.28 -7.59
N LEU A 175 -14.32 -17.90 -8.35
CA LEU A 175 -15.11 -17.24 -9.39
C LEU A 175 -16.10 -16.22 -8.80
N LEU A 176 -16.69 -16.50 -7.64
CA LEU A 176 -17.59 -15.57 -6.95
C LEU A 176 -16.84 -14.43 -6.25
N LEU A 177 -15.61 -14.64 -5.79
CA LEU A 177 -14.84 -13.63 -5.07
C LEU A 177 -14.54 -12.42 -5.96
N VAL A 178 -14.31 -12.63 -7.26
CA VAL A 178 -14.05 -11.56 -8.24
C VAL A 178 -15.22 -10.55 -8.34
N PRO A 179 -16.44 -10.94 -8.74
CA PRO A 179 -17.56 -10.02 -8.84
C PRO A 179 -17.97 -9.42 -7.49
N ILE A 180 -17.83 -10.17 -6.38
CA ILE A 180 -18.09 -9.63 -5.03
C ILE A 180 -17.09 -8.52 -4.67
N SER A 181 -15.81 -8.73 -4.95
CA SER A 181 -14.75 -7.72 -4.74
C SER A 181 -15.04 -6.46 -5.56
N MET A 182 -15.44 -6.63 -6.82
CA MET A 182 -15.81 -5.52 -7.71
C MET A 182 -17.06 -4.81 -7.22
N LEU A 183 -18.08 -5.51 -6.73
CA LEU A 183 -19.30 -4.91 -6.20
C LEU A 183 -19.01 -4.06 -4.95
N ILE A 184 -18.17 -4.56 -4.05
CA ILE A 184 -17.73 -3.81 -2.86
C ILE A 184 -16.95 -2.57 -3.30
N MET A 185 -15.98 -2.72 -4.20
CA MET A 185 -15.23 -1.58 -4.75
C MET A 185 -16.17 -0.55 -5.39
N HIS A 186 -17.17 -0.99 -6.16
CA HIS A 186 -18.13 -0.10 -6.80
C HIS A 186 -18.97 0.67 -5.77
N ALA A 187 -19.40 0.02 -4.69
CA ALA A 187 -20.13 0.67 -3.62
C ALA A 187 -19.31 1.80 -2.97
N PHE A 188 -18.01 1.59 -2.75
CA PHE A 188 -17.09 2.61 -2.25
C PHE A 188 -16.88 3.75 -3.25
N VAL A 189 -16.68 3.45 -4.53
CA VAL A 189 -16.55 4.46 -5.60
C VAL A 189 -17.81 5.34 -5.67
N TYR A 190 -18.99 4.72 -5.62
CA TYR A 190 -20.25 5.44 -5.64
C TYR A 190 -20.42 6.32 -4.39
N ALA A 191 -20.05 5.81 -3.20
CA ALA A 191 -20.04 6.61 -1.97
C ALA A 191 -19.05 7.78 -2.02
N ALA A 192 -17.90 7.62 -2.70
CA ALA A 192 -16.88 8.66 -2.86
C ALA A 192 -17.32 9.79 -3.79
N ALA A 193 -18.11 9.46 -4.82
CA ALA A 193 -18.66 10.45 -5.74
C ALA A 193 -19.54 11.50 -5.04
N PHE A 194 -20.24 11.14 -3.95
CA PHE A 194 -21.01 12.10 -3.15
C PHE A 194 -20.15 13.05 -2.29
N LYS A 195 -18.87 12.74 -2.10
CA LYS A 195 -17.93 13.54 -1.28
C LYS A 195 -16.99 14.42 -2.11
N GLY A 196 -17.13 14.43 -3.44
CA GLY A 196 -16.38 15.34 -4.31
C GLY A 196 -15.18 14.74 -5.06
N GLY A 197 -15.11 13.42 -5.24
CA GLY A 197 -14.12 12.83 -6.16
C GLY A 197 -14.40 13.20 -7.63
N THR A 198 -13.41 12.99 -8.53
CA THR A 198 -13.48 13.35 -9.96
C THR A 198 -14.87 13.20 -10.56
N GLU A 199 -15.33 14.29 -11.16
CA GLU A 199 -16.50 14.46 -12.01
C GLU A 199 -17.22 13.15 -12.41
N ILE A 200 -18.00 12.61 -11.47
CA ILE A 200 -19.28 12.02 -11.83
C ILE A 200 -20.22 13.21 -11.91
N GLY A 201 -20.09 14.01 -12.97
CA GLY A 201 -21.12 14.99 -13.31
C GLY A 201 -22.47 14.26 -13.33
N PRO A 202 -23.58 14.90 -12.96
CA PRO A 202 -24.91 14.27 -12.92
C PRO A 202 -25.33 13.60 -14.25
N GLU A 203 -24.68 13.98 -15.36
CA GLU A 203 -24.82 13.43 -16.72
C GLU A 203 -23.99 12.16 -16.99
N THR A 204 -23.09 11.76 -16.10
CA THR A 204 -22.15 10.65 -16.34
C THR A 204 -22.85 9.32 -16.09
N PRO A 205 -22.97 8.43 -17.10
CA PRO A 205 -23.72 7.20 -16.93
C PRO A 205 -23.04 6.23 -15.94
N TRP A 206 -23.81 5.52 -15.12
CA TRP A 206 -23.28 4.61 -14.08
C TRP A 206 -22.30 3.54 -14.62
N TRP A 207 -22.53 3.04 -15.84
CA TRP A 207 -21.65 2.09 -16.52
C TRP A 207 -20.29 2.69 -16.86
N SER A 208 -20.20 4.01 -17.11
CA SER A 208 -18.92 4.69 -17.34
C SER A 208 -18.06 4.69 -16.07
N ALA A 209 -18.67 5.04 -14.93
CA ALA A 209 -17.99 5.01 -13.63
C ALA A 209 -17.60 3.58 -13.23
N PHE A 210 -18.49 2.61 -13.46
CA PHE A 210 -18.18 1.19 -13.25
C PHE A 210 -16.98 0.74 -14.08
N LEU A 211 -16.95 1.01 -15.38
CA LEU A 211 -15.84 0.61 -16.25
C LEU A 211 -14.53 1.33 -15.89
N ARG A 212 -14.56 2.66 -15.75
CA ARG A 212 -13.34 3.46 -15.55
C ARG A 212 -12.73 3.33 -14.16
N PHE A 213 -13.54 3.12 -13.13
CA PHE A 213 -13.05 3.10 -11.75
C PHE A 213 -13.14 1.74 -11.09
N THR A 214 -14.23 1.00 -11.30
CA THR A 214 -14.37 -0.32 -10.67
C THR A 214 -13.60 -1.39 -11.42
N VAL A 215 -13.77 -1.50 -12.74
CA VAL A 215 -13.05 -2.51 -13.52
C VAL A 215 -11.56 -2.21 -13.54
N VAL A 216 -11.16 -0.98 -13.93
CA VAL A 216 -9.73 -0.61 -13.96
C VAL A 216 -9.13 -0.64 -12.55
N GLY A 217 -9.87 -0.16 -11.53
CA GLY A 217 -9.41 -0.24 -10.15
C GLY A 217 -9.19 -1.66 -9.66
N TYR A 218 -10.06 -2.59 -10.03
CA TYR A 218 -9.88 -4.01 -9.70
C TYR A 218 -8.69 -4.62 -10.45
N LEU A 219 -8.44 -4.23 -11.70
CA LEU A 219 -7.24 -4.62 -12.45
C LEU A 219 -5.97 -4.07 -11.78
N VAL A 220 -5.99 -2.85 -11.27
CA VAL A 220 -4.90 -2.28 -10.47
C VAL A 220 -4.69 -3.12 -9.21
N ALA A 221 -5.77 -3.47 -8.49
CA ALA A 221 -5.67 -4.32 -7.30
C ALA A 221 -5.09 -5.71 -7.62
N LEU A 222 -5.49 -6.34 -8.72
CA LEU A 222 -4.91 -7.60 -9.20
C LEU A 222 -3.42 -7.47 -9.52
N ALA A 223 -3.03 -6.41 -10.23
CA ALA A 223 -1.64 -6.15 -10.61
C ALA A 223 -0.76 -5.91 -9.38
N VAL A 224 -1.23 -5.11 -8.43
CA VAL A 224 -0.56 -4.88 -7.14
C VAL A 224 -0.46 -6.19 -6.35
N SER A 225 -1.54 -6.96 -6.24
CA SER A 225 -1.52 -8.25 -5.57
C SER A 225 -0.50 -9.21 -6.18
N ALA A 226 -0.47 -9.32 -7.52
CA ALA A 226 0.50 -10.14 -8.21
C ALA A 226 1.94 -9.66 -7.95
N TYR A 227 2.20 -8.36 -8.05
CA TYR A 227 3.52 -7.79 -7.78
C TYR A 227 4.00 -8.05 -6.35
N VAL A 228 3.13 -7.88 -5.36
CA VAL A 228 3.48 -8.07 -3.95
C VAL A 228 3.72 -9.55 -3.64
N LEU A 229 2.87 -10.46 -4.12
CA LEU A 229 3.07 -11.91 -3.97
C LEU A 229 4.38 -12.36 -4.62
N TRP A 230 4.69 -11.84 -5.81
CA TRP A 230 5.96 -12.11 -6.47
C TRP A 230 7.15 -11.59 -5.66
N THR A 231 7.06 -10.38 -5.10
CA THR A 231 8.11 -9.77 -4.29
C THR A 231 8.48 -10.66 -3.09
N PHE A 232 7.48 -11.27 -2.46
CA PHE A 232 7.67 -12.16 -1.30
C PHE A 232 7.86 -13.64 -1.66
N GLY A 233 8.12 -13.99 -2.93
CA GLY A 233 8.38 -15.38 -3.30
C GLY A 233 7.17 -16.30 -3.28
N ARG A 234 5.95 -15.76 -3.14
CA ARG A 234 4.74 -16.58 -2.97
C ARG A 234 4.31 -17.35 -4.23
N PHE A 235 4.95 -17.11 -5.37
CA PHE A 235 4.76 -17.89 -6.60
C PHE A 235 5.78 -19.01 -6.78
N ASP A 236 6.86 -19.02 -6.01
CA ASP A 236 7.99 -19.91 -6.26
C ASP A 236 7.56 -21.36 -6.05
N GLY A 237 7.73 -22.20 -7.09
CA GLY A 237 7.31 -23.61 -7.07
C GLY A 237 5.80 -23.86 -7.22
N LEU A 238 4.98 -22.82 -7.45
CA LEU A 238 3.54 -22.99 -7.68
C LEU A 238 3.20 -23.17 -9.16
N GLU A 239 2.19 -24.01 -9.41
CA GLU A 239 1.53 -24.08 -10.71
C GLU A 239 0.73 -22.80 -11.00
N VAL A 240 0.62 -22.43 -12.28
CA VAL A 240 -0.09 -21.22 -12.74
C VAL A 240 -1.51 -21.12 -12.17
N ALA A 241 -2.24 -22.24 -12.12
CA ALA A 241 -3.61 -22.26 -11.58
C ALA A 241 -3.66 -21.90 -10.09
N LYS A 242 -2.67 -22.33 -9.29
CA LYS A 242 -2.57 -21.97 -7.86
C LYS A 242 -2.12 -20.53 -7.69
N ALA A 243 -1.16 -20.08 -8.50
CA ALA A 243 -0.70 -18.69 -8.52
C ALA A 243 -1.85 -17.71 -8.79
N LEU A 244 -2.71 -18.01 -9.77
CA LEU A 244 -3.90 -17.21 -10.06
C LEU A 244 -4.88 -17.16 -8.88
N ARG A 245 -5.10 -18.28 -8.19
CA ARG A 245 -6.00 -18.31 -7.03
C ARG A 245 -5.50 -17.44 -5.88
N ILE A 246 -4.22 -17.53 -5.53
CA ILE A 246 -3.66 -16.69 -4.45
C ILE A 246 -3.68 -15.20 -4.82
N VAL A 247 -3.53 -14.86 -6.11
CA VAL A 247 -3.71 -13.47 -6.60
C VAL A 247 -5.15 -13.01 -6.40
N VAL A 248 -6.14 -13.83 -6.75
CA VAL A 248 -7.57 -13.48 -6.58
C VAL A 248 -7.92 -13.34 -5.09
N VAL A 249 -7.37 -14.19 -4.22
CA VAL A 249 -7.56 -14.10 -2.77
C VAL A 249 -7.01 -12.78 -2.23
N LEU A 250 -5.78 -12.40 -2.60
CA LEU A 250 -5.17 -11.14 -2.16
C LEU A 250 -5.82 -9.91 -2.81
N ALA A 251 -6.31 -10.04 -4.04
CA ALA A 251 -7.01 -8.97 -4.74
C ALA A 251 -8.30 -8.54 -4.04
N PHE A 252 -8.91 -9.39 -3.20
CA PHE A 252 -10.07 -9.01 -2.41
C PHE A 252 -9.76 -7.88 -1.40
N PRO A 253 -8.87 -8.06 -0.40
CA PRO A 253 -8.51 -6.96 0.50
C PRO A 253 -7.81 -5.81 -0.23
N ALA A 254 -7.03 -6.08 -1.28
CA ALA A 254 -6.42 -5.02 -2.09
C ALA A 254 -7.48 -4.16 -2.82
N ALA A 255 -8.56 -4.76 -3.32
CA ALA A 255 -9.68 -4.04 -3.93
C ALA A 255 -10.39 -3.14 -2.93
N VAL A 256 -10.60 -3.61 -1.70
CA VAL A 256 -11.15 -2.80 -0.60
C VAL A 256 -10.22 -1.63 -0.28
N GLY A 257 -8.91 -1.88 -0.18
CA GLY A 257 -7.91 -0.85 0.04
C GLY A 257 -7.91 0.23 -1.05
N ALA A 258 -7.93 -0.18 -2.32
CA ALA A 258 -7.99 0.72 -3.46
C ALA A 258 -9.24 1.62 -3.43
N ALA A 259 -10.39 1.05 -3.08
CA ALA A 259 -11.64 1.78 -3.03
C ALA A 259 -11.70 2.73 -1.81
N ALA A 260 -11.22 2.28 -0.65
CA ALA A 260 -11.16 3.07 0.58
C ALA A 260 -10.20 4.26 0.45
N ALA A 261 -9.09 4.10 -0.27
CA ALA A 261 -8.14 5.19 -0.51
C ALA A 261 -8.81 6.41 -1.15
N ARG A 262 -9.72 6.22 -2.11
CA ARG A 262 -10.49 7.31 -2.74
C ARG A 262 -11.48 8.02 -1.80
N LEU A 263 -11.87 7.40 -0.69
CA LEU A 263 -12.73 8.04 0.31
C LEU A 263 -11.95 8.86 1.34
N ILE A 264 -10.67 8.55 1.52
CA ILE A 264 -9.86 9.02 2.63
C ILE A 264 -8.83 10.06 2.16
N LEU A 265 -8.22 9.81 1.00
CA LEU A 265 -7.17 10.63 0.38
C LEU A 265 -7.80 11.58 -0.63
#